data_AF-A0AAN8P9S8-F1
#
_entry.id   AF-A0AAN8P9S8-F1
#
_cell.length_a   1.000
_cell.length_b   1.000
_cell.length_c   1.000
_cell.angle_alpha   90.00
_cell.angle_beta   90.00
_cell.angle_gamma   90.00
#
_symmetry.space_group_name_H-M   'P 1'
#
loop_
_entity.id
_entity.type
_entity.pdbx_description
1 polymer ?
#
loop_
_entity_poly.entity_id
_entity_poly.type
_entity_poly.pdbx_seq_one_letter_code
_entity_poly.pdbx_strand_id
1 'polypeptide(L)'
;MSEFKSQMKAKRTSSEACKKDTSYSKILKDESIVVQRMSALVSGKAQKYTRIGAREFVPFQYEDVCIDNIKTACIDHFNSDEICDVLAGEHGPSCFHIGHIGQVYI
;
A
#
# COMPACT_ATOMS: atom_id res chain seq x y z
N MET A 1 -14.88 31.14 9.52
CA MET A 1 -14.80 29.78 8.94
C MET A 1 -15.65 28.87 9.80
N SER A 2 -16.66 28.18 9.24
CA SER A 2 -17.64 27.42 10.05
C SER A 2 -17.04 26.13 10.63
N GLU A 3 -17.43 25.80 11.86
CA GLU A 3 -17.01 24.60 12.61
C GLU A 3 -17.23 23.30 11.83
N PHE A 4 -18.20 23.29 10.91
CA PHE A 4 -18.51 22.16 10.03
C PHE A 4 -17.33 21.77 9.12
N LYS A 5 -16.56 22.75 8.61
CA LYS A 5 -15.34 22.48 7.81
C LYS A 5 -14.20 21.90 8.67
N SER A 6 -14.09 22.32 9.93
CA SER A 6 -13.07 21.77 10.85
C SER A 6 -13.41 20.34 11.29
N GLN A 7 -14.68 20.03 11.54
CA GLN A 7 -15.10 18.66 11.85
C GLN A 7 -14.92 17.70 10.66
N MET A 8 -15.14 18.16 9.42
CA MET A 8 -14.83 17.37 8.23
C MET A 8 -13.32 17.17 8.01
N LYS A 9 -12.48 18.16 8.36
CA LYS A 9 -11.02 17.98 8.31
C LYS A 9 -10.53 17.01 9.38
N ALA A 10 -11.04 17.12 10.62
CA ALA A 10 -10.66 16.26 11.73
C ALA A 10 -11.02 14.78 11.51
N LYS A 11 -12.17 14.48 10.88
CA LYS A 11 -12.55 13.11 10.49
C LYS A 11 -11.70 12.52 9.37
N ARG A 12 -11.07 13.35 8.54
CA ARG A 12 -10.18 12.91 7.43
C ARG A 12 -8.76 12.65 7.90
N THR A 13 -8.33 13.25 9.00
CA THR A 13 -6.92 13.19 9.45
C THR A 13 -6.57 12.00 10.33
N SER A 14 -7.53 11.23 10.87
CA SER A 14 -7.23 10.26 11.94
C SER A 14 -7.37 8.77 11.60
N SER A 15 -7.71 8.37 10.36
CA SER A 15 -7.92 6.92 10.08
C SER A 15 -7.71 6.43 8.64
N GLU A 16 -7.20 7.26 7.73
CA GLU A 16 -7.10 6.90 6.29
C GLU A 16 -5.69 6.46 5.84
N ALA A 17 -4.64 6.89 6.56
CA ALA A 17 -3.24 6.53 6.25
C ALA A 17 -2.79 5.21 6.92
N CYS A 18 -3.37 4.93 8.09
CA CYS A 18 -3.05 3.79 8.95
C CYS A 18 -4.34 3.24 9.55
N LYS A 19 -4.47 1.91 9.62
CA LYS A 19 -5.59 1.26 10.32
C LYS A 19 -5.10 0.10 11.16
N LYS A 20 -5.73 -0.06 12.33
CA LYS A 20 -5.54 -1.23 13.19
C LYS A 20 -5.99 -2.50 12.46
N ASP A 21 -5.22 -3.56 12.67
CA ASP A 21 -5.29 -4.89 12.05
C ASP A 21 -6.70 -5.44 11.78
N THR A 22 -7.68 -5.13 12.64
CA THR A 22 -9.03 -5.70 12.60
C THR A 22 -9.81 -5.41 11.31
N SER A 23 -9.42 -4.38 10.54
CA SER A 23 -10.15 -3.98 9.32
C SER A 23 -9.57 -4.51 8.01
N TYR A 24 -8.33 -5.05 8.00
CA TYR A 24 -7.55 -5.28 6.76
C TYR A 24 -7.02 -6.71 6.58
N SER A 25 -7.77 -7.70 7.09
CA SER A 25 -7.52 -9.15 6.92
C SER A 25 -7.41 -9.66 5.48
N LYS A 26 -7.69 -8.81 4.48
CA LYS A 26 -7.46 -9.15 3.07
C LYS A 26 -6.01 -8.96 2.63
N ILE A 27 -5.27 -8.05 3.26
CA ILE A 27 -3.86 -7.76 2.95
C ILE A 27 -2.96 -8.60 3.86
N LEU A 28 -3.23 -8.60 5.16
CA LEU A 28 -2.49 -9.37 6.15
C LEU A 28 -3.03 -10.80 6.22
N LYS A 29 -2.12 -11.75 6.06
CA LYS A 29 -2.38 -13.18 6.16
C LYS A 29 -1.25 -13.82 6.96
N ASP A 30 -1.57 -14.39 8.12
CA ASP A 30 -0.61 -15.10 8.96
C ASP A 30 0.67 -14.28 9.22
N GLU A 31 0.53 -13.03 9.69
CA GLU A 31 1.64 -12.09 9.98
C GLU A 31 2.52 -11.73 8.75
N SER A 32 1.98 -11.93 7.54
CA SER A 32 2.64 -11.58 6.29
C SER A 32 1.70 -10.83 5.36
N ILE A 33 2.25 -10.06 4.43
CA ILE A 33 1.50 -9.41 3.36
C ILE A 33 1.87 -10.06 2.02
N VAL A 34 0.87 -10.23 1.15
CA VAL A 34 1.09 -10.78 -0.19
C VAL A 34 1.41 -9.62 -1.15
N VAL A 35 2.63 -9.62 -1.66
CA VAL A 35 3.16 -8.56 -2.51
C VAL A 35 3.37 -9.06 -3.93
N GLN A 36 2.98 -8.24 -4.91
CA GLN A 36 3.31 -8.44 -6.32
C GLN A 36 4.25 -7.33 -6.78
N ARG A 37 5.48 -7.69 -7.16
CA ARG A 37 6.41 -6.76 -7.78
C ARG A 37 5.99 -6.39 -9.20
N MET A 38 6.16 -5.12 -9.52
CA MET A 38 5.84 -4.44 -10.75
C MET A 38 7.11 -3.84 -11.36
N SER A 39 7.13 -3.71 -12.69
CA SER A 39 8.15 -2.94 -13.40
C SER A 39 7.87 -1.45 -13.25
N ALA A 40 8.91 -0.65 -13.01
CA ALA A 40 8.80 0.81 -12.97
C ALA A 40 8.34 1.43 -14.30
N LEU A 41 8.57 0.71 -15.41
CA LEU A 41 8.15 1.16 -16.73
C LEU A 41 6.73 0.68 -17.03
N VAL A 42 5.88 1.65 -17.39
CA VAL A 42 4.56 1.38 -17.96
C VAL A 42 4.68 1.10 -19.46
N SER A 43 3.95 0.09 -19.93
CA SER A 43 3.95 -0.31 -21.34
C SER A 43 2.59 -0.10 -22.01
N GLY A 44 2.65 0.17 -23.33
CA GLY A 44 1.50 0.24 -24.21
C GLY A 44 0.62 1.49 -24.02
N LYS A 45 -0.45 1.56 -24.83
CA LYS A 45 -1.39 2.70 -24.84
C LYS A 45 -2.15 2.87 -23.51
N ALA A 46 -2.30 1.79 -22.76
CA ALA A 46 -3.01 1.77 -21.48
C ALA A 46 -2.13 2.12 -20.27
N GLN A 47 -0.83 2.40 -20.48
CA GLN A 47 0.15 2.73 -19.43
C GLN A 47 0.05 1.79 -18.22
N LYS A 48 0.20 0.49 -18.48
CA LYS A 48 0.07 -0.56 -17.47
C LYS A 48 1.43 -0.99 -16.95
N TYR A 49 1.57 -1.12 -15.63
CA TYR A 49 2.75 -1.73 -15.03
C TYR A 49 2.75 -3.25 -15.28
N THR A 50 3.92 -3.81 -15.60
CA THR A 50 4.06 -5.25 -15.86
C THR A 50 4.51 -5.98 -14.61
N ARG A 51 4.03 -7.22 -14.43
CA ARG A 51 4.44 -8.07 -13.29
C ARG A 51 5.88 -8.51 -13.46
N ILE A 52 6.66 -8.37 -12.39
CA ILE A 52 7.99 -8.95 -12.25
C ILE A 52 7.85 -10.16 -11.33
N GLY A 53 8.09 -11.35 -11.87
CA GLY A 53 8.08 -12.58 -11.09
C GLY A 53 6.72 -12.96 -10.48
N ALA A 54 6.78 -13.90 -9.54
CA ALA A 54 5.63 -14.40 -8.80
C ALA A 54 5.27 -13.46 -7.63
N ARG A 55 4.12 -13.72 -7.00
CA ARG A 55 3.76 -13.08 -5.73
C ARG A 55 4.59 -13.67 -4.60
N GLU A 56 5.00 -12.82 -3.68
CA GLU A 56 5.80 -13.20 -2.52
C GLU A 56 5.07 -12.84 -1.23
N PHE A 57 5.31 -13.65 -0.19
CA PHE A 57 4.85 -13.37 1.16
C PHE A 57 5.96 -12.60 1.87
N VAL A 58 5.67 -11.33 2.19
CA VAL A 58 6.60 -10.45 2.90
C VAL A 58 6.20 -10.46 4.38
N PRO A 59 7.10 -10.80 5.30
CA PRO A 59 6.83 -10.71 6.73
C PRO A 59 6.41 -9.29 7.13
N PHE A 60 5.37 -9.17 7.96
CA PHE A 60 4.83 -7.88 8.39
C PHE A 60 4.70 -7.87 9.91
N GLN A 61 5.68 -7.23 10.57
CA GLN A 61 5.81 -7.22 12.04
C GLN A 61 5.17 -5.99 12.71
N TYR A 62 4.42 -5.17 11.97
CA TYR A 62 3.83 -3.95 12.49
C TYR A 62 2.38 -4.19 12.94
N GLU A 63 2.01 -3.62 14.09
CA GLU A 63 0.64 -3.70 14.63
C GLU A 63 -0.38 -2.84 13.85
N ASP A 64 0.11 -1.84 13.11
CA ASP A 64 -0.72 -0.95 12.31
C ASP A 64 -0.40 -1.13 10.83
N VAL A 65 -1.46 -1.30 10.03
CA VAL A 65 -1.35 -1.38 8.57
C VAL A 65 -1.32 0.03 8.00
N CYS A 66 -0.11 0.54 7.83
CA CYS A 66 0.20 1.83 7.21
C CYS A 66 0.91 1.61 5.87
N ILE A 67 0.76 2.54 4.94
CA ILE A 67 1.54 2.52 3.69
C ILE A 67 3.03 2.57 3.98
N ASP A 68 3.46 3.41 4.92
CA ASP A 68 4.88 3.51 5.29
C ASP A 68 5.41 2.18 5.86
N ASN A 69 4.66 1.53 6.75
CA ASN A 69 5.03 0.21 7.30
C ASN A 69 5.11 -0.86 6.19
N ILE A 70 4.19 -0.83 5.22
CA ILE A 70 4.23 -1.73 4.06
C ILE A 70 5.48 -1.48 3.22
N LYS A 71 5.81 -0.21 2.96
CA LYS A 71 7.03 0.17 2.24
C LYS A 71 8.28 -0.33 2.96
N THR A 72 8.38 -0.10 4.27
CA THR A 72 9.53 -0.56 5.06
C THR A 72 9.67 -2.08 5.04
N ALA A 73 8.57 -2.82 5.27
CA ALA A 73 8.59 -4.29 5.20
C ALA A 73 9.06 -4.80 3.83
N CYS A 74 8.62 -4.15 2.73
CA CYS A 74 9.04 -4.52 1.38
C CYS A 74 10.51 -4.17 1.12
N ILE A 75 10.96 -2.99 1.52
CA ILE A 75 12.37 -2.56 1.38
C ILE A 75 13.29 -3.55 2.08
N ASP A 76 12.97 -3.93 3.32
CA ASP A 76 13.75 -4.88 4.12
C ASP A 76 13.77 -6.28 3.49
N HIS A 77 12.62 -6.77 3.00
CA HIS A 77 12.52 -8.11 2.40
C HIS A 77 13.22 -8.21 1.04
N PHE A 78 13.11 -7.20 0.20
CA PHE A 78 13.73 -7.20 -1.13
C PHE A 78 15.17 -6.68 -1.12
N ASN A 79 15.67 -6.21 0.02
CA ASN A 79 16.98 -5.58 0.19
C ASN A 79 17.24 -4.54 -0.91
N SER A 80 16.24 -3.68 -1.13
CA SER A 80 16.24 -2.70 -2.21
C SER A 80 16.57 -1.32 -1.67
N ASP A 81 17.57 -0.66 -2.26
CA ASP A 81 17.88 0.76 -2.00
C ASP A 81 16.88 1.71 -2.71
N GLU A 82 15.90 1.16 -3.45
CA GLU A 82 14.97 1.91 -4.28
C GLU A 82 13.68 2.33 -3.55
N ILE A 83 13.02 3.36 -4.10
CA ILE A 83 11.73 3.85 -3.63
C ILE A 83 10.67 2.79 -3.88
N CYS A 84 10.14 2.18 -2.82
CA CYS A 84 9.00 1.29 -2.89
C CYS A 84 7.70 2.12 -2.98
N ASP A 85 7.03 2.11 -4.12
CA ASP A 85 5.73 2.77 -4.29
C ASP A 85 4.59 1.76 -4.24
N VAL A 86 3.64 1.98 -3.34
CA VAL A 86 2.50 1.07 -3.19
C VAL A 86 1.42 1.49 -4.17
N LEU A 87 0.99 0.59 -5.05
CA LEU A 87 -0.09 0.86 -6.01
C LEU A 87 -1.42 0.30 -5.52
N ALA A 88 -2.52 0.97 -5.87
CA ALA A 88 -3.88 0.46 -5.61
C ALA A 88 -4.29 -0.65 -6.61
N GLY A 89 -3.52 -0.84 -7.69
CA GLY A 89 -3.78 -1.81 -8.74
C GLY A 89 -2.73 -1.71 -9.86
N GLU A 90 -2.98 -2.39 -10.98
CA GLU A 90 -2.05 -2.45 -12.13
C GLU A 90 -2.00 -1.17 -12.98
N HIS A 91 -2.89 -0.21 -12.68
CA HIS A 91 -3.03 1.06 -13.38
C HIS A 91 -3.07 2.21 -12.38
N GLY A 92 -2.58 3.37 -12.80
CA GLY A 92 -2.72 4.63 -12.07
C GLY A 92 -1.53 4.97 -11.16
N PRO A 93 -1.60 6.10 -10.45
CA PRO A 93 -0.52 6.57 -9.59
C PRO A 93 -0.38 5.74 -8.31
N SER A 94 0.71 5.99 -7.58
CA SER A 94 0.90 5.46 -6.23
C SER A 94 -0.28 5.80 -5.32
N CYS A 95 -0.65 4.84 -4.49
CA CYS A 95 -1.71 4.99 -3.50
C CYS A 95 -1.15 5.65 -2.24
N PHE A 96 -1.96 6.52 -1.64
CA PHE A 96 -1.68 7.18 -0.36
C PHE A 96 -2.74 6.87 0.71
N HIS A 97 -3.71 6.01 0.39
CA HIS A 97 -4.78 5.63 1.28
C HIS A 97 -4.92 4.11 1.38
N ILE A 98 -4.71 3.56 2.58
CA ILE A 98 -4.81 2.12 2.82
C ILE A 98 -6.19 1.58 2.42
N GLY A 99 -7.23 2.41 2.60
CA GLY A 99 -8.62 2.17 2.22
C GLY A 99 -8.86 1.67 0.79
N HIS A 100 -7.97 2.00 -0.15
CA HIS A 100 -8.11 1.65 -1.56
C HIS A 100 -7.24 0.47 -1.98
N ILE A 101 -6.41 -0.06 -1.08
CA ILE A 101 -5.48 -1.13 -1.38
C ILE A 101 -6.21 -2.46 -1.15
N GLY A 102 -6.57 -3.16 -2.23
CA GLY A 102 -7.09 -4.53 -2.13
C GLY A 102 -5.96 -5.56 -2.06
N GLN A 103 -4.83 -5.24 -2.66
CA GLN A 103 -3.63 -6.05 -2.74
C GLN A 103 -2.41 -5.13 -2.85
N VAL A 104 -1.27 -5.53 -2.27
CA VAL A 104 -0.03 -4.76 -2.33
C VAL A 104 0.70 -5.03 -3.65
N TYR A 105 0.85 -3.98 -4.44
CA TYR A 105 1.69 -3.93 -5.62
C TYR A 105 2.82 -2.94 -5.35
N ILE A 106 4.06 -3.34 -5.64
CA ILE A 106 5.24 -2.49 -5.46
C ILE A 106 6.07 -2.43 -6.73
#